data_AF-A0A7V9TGG8-F1
#
_entry.id   AF-A0A7V9TGG8-F1
#
_cell.length_a   1.000
_cell.length_b   1.000
_cell.length_c   1.000
_cell.angle_alpha   90.00
_cell.angle_beta   90.00
_cell.angle_gamma   90.00
#
_symmetry.space_group_name_H-M   'P 1'
#
loop_
_entity.id
_entity.type
_entity.pdbx_description
1 polymer ?
#
loop_
_entity_poly.entity_id
_entity_poly.type
_entity_poly.pdbx_seq_one_letter_code
_entity_poly.pdbx_strand_id
1 'polypeptide(L)'
;MTNAYTPPSVRFLDSLLAFRTFVGRSGQRLQGFLRKLGIQRSYIMVNTFLFGVLGQFDNTLRLVSTEPPILQYRNMLLDRIAKESPIVAVVTIGAGARHAAEQWSGAAAYPVFELVHPAAPQGLVLPNWNQHLSLLHDAIPPDEGAPVDLSPYGGEFAAADEAPIPRFDLPFGVPAWHGTGGGRSRREGPNTILWAAP
;
A
#
# COMPACT_ATOMS: atom_id res chain seq x y z
N MET A 1 -14.28 -20.36 30.95
CA MET A 1 -13.21 -19.56 30.33
C MET A 1 -13.77 -19.00 29.02
N THR A 2 -14.19 -17.73 29.03
CA THR A 2 -14.70 -17.05 27.83
C THR A 2 -13.53 -16.78 26.91
N ASN A 3 -13.47 -17.44 25.75
CA ASN A 3 -12.55 -17.09 24.68
C ASN A 3 -12.81 -15.63 24.30
N ALA A 4 -11.85 -14.75 24.61
CA ALA A 4 -11.89 -13.38 24.15
C ALA A 4 -11.92 -13.41 22.62
N TYR A 5 -13.02 -12.93 22.03
CA TYR A 5 -13.09 -12.70 20.60
C TYR A 5 -12.03 -11.65 20.25
N THR A 6 -10.95 -12.09 19.61
CA THR A 6 -9.99 -11.17 18.98
C THR A 6 -10.62 -10.74 17.66
N PRO A 7 -11.11 -9.49 17.54
CA PRO A 7 -11.71 -9.05 16.28
C PRO A 7 -10.68 -9.21 15.16
N PRO A 8 -11.09 -9.66 13.95
CA PRO A 8 -10.20 -9.71 12.82
C PRO A 8 -9.59 -8.32 12.62
N SER A 9 -8.26 -8.27 12.46
CA SER A 9 -7.56 -7.00 12.26
C SER A 9 -8.06 -6.36 10.97
N VAL A 10 -8.99 -5.40 11.08
CA VAL A 10 -9.30 -4.54 9.93
C VAL A 10 -8.11 -3.61 9.77
N ARG A 11 -7.41 -3.81 8.66
CA ARG A 11 -6.34 -2.94 8.21
C ARG A 11 -7.00 -1.67 7.62
N PHE A 12 -6.26 -0.59 7.39
CA PHE A 12 -6.74 0.64 6.73
C PHE A 12 -7.49 1.70 7.58
N LEU A 13 -7.41 1.68 8.92
CA LEU A 13 -8.14 2.68 9.74
C LEU A 13 -7.61 4.10 9.57
N ASP A 14 -6.29 4.28 9.52
CA ASP A 14 -5.68 5.59 9.25
C ASP A 14 -6.08 6.13 7.86
N SER A 15 -6.30 5.22 6.92
CA SER A 15 -6.75 5.52 5.55
C SER A 15 -8.23 5.93 5.49
N LEU A 16 -9.08 5.32 6.32
CA LEU A 16 -10.49 5.71 6.45
C LEU A 16 -10.61 7.16 6.91
N LEU A 17 -9.84 7.55 7.93
CA LEU A 17 -9.85 8.91 8.48
C LEU A 17 -9.28 9.95 7.52
N ALA A 18 -8.28 9.58 6.71
CA ALA A 18 -7.66 10.46 5.74
C ALA A 18 -8.37 10.50 4.38
N PHE A 19 -9.33 9.62 4.12
CA PHE A 19 -9.91 9.40 2.78
C PHE A 19 -8.85 9.21 1.69
N ARG A 20 -7.76 8.51 2.03
CA ARG A 20 -6.61 8.19 1.18
C ARG A 20 -6.08 6.82 1.54
N THR A 21 -5.68 6.02 0.54
CA THR A 21 -5.10 4.71 0.81
C THR A 21 -3.66 4.82 1.34
N PHE A 22 -3.17 3.76 2.00
CA PHE A 22 -1.80 3.65 2.51
C PHE A 22 -1.35 4.84 3.36
N VAL A 23 -2.16 5.27 4.34
CA VAL A 23 -1.77 6.36 5.26
C VAL A 23 -1.18 5.85 6.58
N GLY A 24 -1.51 4.62 6.95
CA GLY A 24 -1.00 3.99 8.17
C GLY A 24 0.44 3.50 8.04
N ARG A 25 0.85 2.65 8.99
CA ARG A 25 2.23 2.13 9.05
C ARG A 25 2.70 1.41 7.78
N SER A 26 1.83 0.64 7.12
CA SER A 26 2.18 0.00 5.84
C SER A 26 2.50 1.01 4.75
N GLY A 27 1.79 2.13 4.73
CA GLY A 27 2.07 3.24 3.82
C GLY A 27 3.40 3.89 4.09
N GLN A 28 3.72 4.13 5.36
CA GLN A 28 5.01 4.73 5.74
C GLN A 28 6.21 3.85 5.39
N ARG A 29 6.07 2.52 5.50
CA ARG A 29 7.06 1.56 4.98
C ARG A 29 7.19 1.62 3.46
N LEU A 30 6.08 1.72 2.74
CA LEU A 30 6.11 1.92 1.28
C LEU A 30 6.74 3.26 0.90
N GLN A 31 6.46 4.34 1.63
CA GLN A 31 7.12 5.62 1.39
C GLN A 31 8.64 5.53 1.61
N GLY A 32 9.09 4.79 2.64
CA GLY A 32 10.51 4.51 2.83
C GLY A 32 11.11 3.78 1.64
N PHE A 33 10.43 2.73 1.15
CA PHE A 33 10.84 2.00 -0.06
C PHE A 33 10.89 2.87 -1.32
N LEU A 34 9.85 3.67 -1.58
CA LEU A 34 9.82 4.58 -2.72
C LEU A 34 10.96 5.60 -2.65
N ARG A 35 11.27 6.13 -1.46
CA ARG A 35 12.40 7.05 -1.28
C ARG A 35 13.75 6.42 -1.60
N LYS A 36 13.95 5.13 -1.31
CA LYS A 36 15.16 4.40 -1.70
C LYS A 36 15.34 4.36 -3.23
N LEU A 37 14.23 4.29 -3.97
CA LEU A 37 14.22 4.36 -5.44
C LEU A 37 14.31 5.78 -6.00
N GLY A 38 14.34 6.82 -5.15
CA GLY A 38 14.26 8.21 -5.59
C GLY A 38 12.85 8.64 -6.02
N ILE A 39 11.80 7.91 -5.63
CA ILE A 39 10.41 8.24 -5.93
C ILE A 39 9.80 8.96 -4.72
N GLN A 40 9.45 10.24 -4.88
CA GLN A 40 8.92 11.09 -3.82
C GLN A 40 7.52 11.61 -4.10
N ARG A 41 7.16 11.78 -5.37
CA ARG A 41 5.89 12.36 -5.82
C ARG A 41 5.24 11.61 -6.98
N SER A 42 6.03 10.99 -7.85
CA SER A 42 5.52 10.36 -9.07
C SER A 42 4.98 8.96 -8.82
N TYR A 43 3.90 8.85 -8.05
CA TYR A 43 3.19 7.59 -7.80
C TYR A 43 1.68 7.79 -7.66
N ILE A 44 0.94 6.74 -7.96
CA ILE A 44 -0.50 6.62 -7.69
C ILE A 44 -0.73 5.28 -7.01
N MET A 45 -1.42 5.28 -5.87
CA MET A 45 -1.74 4.07 -5.12
C MET A 45 -3.24 3.77 -5.17
N VAL A 46 -3.60 2.55 -5.54
CA VAL A 46 -4.98 2.06 -5.60
C VAL A 46 -5.05 0.71 -4.88
N ASN A 47 -6.13 0.47 -4.14
CA ASN A 47 -6.37 -0.80 -3.47
C ASN A 47 -7.10 -1.79 -4.38
N THR A 48 -6.92 -3.09 -4.10
CA THR A 48 -7.74 -4.17 -4.68
C THR A 48 -9.25 -3.97 -4.43
N PHE A 49 -9.60 -3.47 -3.24
CA PHE A 49 -10.97 -3.19 -2.82
C PHE A 49 -11.08 -1.72 -2.42
N LEU A 50 -12.22 -1.10 -2.75
CA LEU A 50 -12.54 0.26 -2.31
C LEU A 50 -12.76 0.33 -0.79
N PHE A 51 -13.29 -0.75 -0.21
CA PHE A 51 -13.58 -0.84 1.22
C PHE A 51 -12.60 -1.76 1.94
N GLY A 52 -12.39 -1.48 3.23
CA GLY A 52 -11.60 -2.36 4.08
C GLY A 52 -12.26 -3.74 4.20
N VAL A 53 -11.48 -4.80 3.96
CA VAL A 53 -11.95 -6.18 4.11
C VAL A 53 -11.75 -6.67 5.54
N LEU A 54 -12.65 -7.53 6.00
CA LEU A 54 -12.52 -8.22 7.28
C LEU A 54 -11.72 -9.51 7.07
N GLY A 55 -10.52 -9.59 7.65
CA GLY A 55 -9.64 -10.76 7.51
C GLY A 55 -8.47 -10.54 6.53
N GLN A 56 -7.96 -11.64 5.97
CA GLN A 56 -6.85 -11.65 5.01
C GLN A 56 -7.34 -12.08 3.63
N PHE A 57 -6.58 -11.74 2.58
CA PHE A 57 -6.89 -12.15 1.21
C PHE A 57 -6.76 -13.67 1.04
N ASP A 58 -7.88 -14.37 1.16
CA ASP A 58 -8.02 -15.83 1.04
C ASP A 58 -8.80 -16.21 -0.23
N ASN A 59 -9.20 -17.48 -0.35
CA ASN A 59 -9.99 -17.95 -1.49
C ASN A 59 -11.35 -17.27 -1.60
N THR A 60 -11.98 -16.92 -0.48
CA THR A 60 -13.26 -16.21 -0.47
C THR A 60 -13.08 -14.80 -1.01
N LEU A 61 -12.11 -14.05 -0.49
CA LEU A 61 -11.83 -12.70 -0.99
C LEU A 61 -11.30 -12.70 -2.43
N ARG A 62 -10.61 -13.76 -2.88
CA ARG A 62 -10.25 -13.93 -4.28
C ARG A 62 -11.50 -13.96 -5.16
N LEU A 63 -12.50 -14.76 -4.83
CA LEU A 63 -13.78 -14.81 -5.56
C LEU A 63 -14.50 -13.45 -5.53
N VAL A 64 -14.62 -12.84 -4.35
CA VAL A 64 -15.26 -11.52 -4.19
C VAL A 64 -14.56 -10.45 -5.03
N SER A 65 -13.23 -10.47 -5.13
CA SER A 65 -12.46 -9.49 -5.91
C SER A 65 -12.74 -9.52 -7.43
N THR A 66 -13.40 -10.58 -7.89
CA THR A 66 -13.81 -10.79 -9.28
C THR A 66 -15.32 -10.62 -9.51
N GLU A 67 -16.09 -10.31 -8.47
CA GLU A 67 -17.51 -9.99 -8.64
C GLU A 67 -17.67 -8.78 -9.58
N PRO A 68 -18.64 -8.81 -10.52
CA PRO A 68 -18.71 -7.82 -11.58
C PRO A 68 -18.69 -6.36 -11.12
N PRO A 69 -19.41 -5.94 -10.06
CA PRO A 69 -19.35 -4.54 -9.60
C PRO A 69 -17.96 -4.11 -9.11
N ILE A 70 -17.23 -5.00 -8.42
CA ILE A 70 -15.90 -4.71 -7.89
C ILE A 70 -14.87 -4.70 -9.02
N LEU A 71 -14.88 -5.73 -9.86
CA LEU A 71 -13.96 -5.90 -10.97
C LEU A 71 -14.10 -4.77 -11.99
N GLN A 72 -15.32 -4.46 -12.42
CA GLN A 72 -15.59 -3.44 -13.44
C GLN A 72 -15.20 -2.05 -12.93
N TYR A 73 -15.58 -1.70 -11.70
CA TYR A 73 -15.22 -0.40 -11.13
C TYR A 73 -13.71 -0.23 -10.98
N ARG A 74 -13.01 -1.26 -10.46
CA ARG A 74 -11.55 -1.24 -10.33
C ARG A 74 -10.87 -1.09 -11.69
N ASN A 75 -11.27 -1.91 -12.68
CA ASN A 75 -10.64 -1.87 -14.00
C ASN A 75 -10.93 -0.55 -14.72
N MET A 76 -12.14 0.01 -14.61
CA MET A 76 -12.45 1.35 -15.11
C MET A 76 -11.53 2.42 -14.51
N LEU A 77 -11.27 2.37 -13.20
CA LEU A 77 -10.35 3.30 -12.55
C LEU A 77 -8.91 3.12 -13.04
N LEU A 78 -8.43 1.88 -13.16
CA LEU A 78 -7.09 1.58 -13.66
C LEU A 78 -6.91 2.01 -15.12
N ASP A 79 -7.89 1.76 -15.97
CA ASP A 79 -7.89 2.21 -17.38
C ASP A 79 -7.86 3.74 -17.47
N ARG A 80 -8.59 4.44 -16.59
CA ARG A 80 -8.56 5.91 -16.52
C ARG A 80 -7.17 6.41 -16.12
N ILE A 81 -6.57 5.84 -15.09
CA ILE A 81 -5.21 6.20 -14.63
C ILE A 81 -4.20 5.97 -15.76
N ALA A 82 -4.23 4.78 -16.39
CA ALA A 82 -3.33 4.43 -17.48
C ALA A 82 -3.46 5.38 -18.69
N LYS A 83 -4.67 5.88 -18.95
CA LYS A 83 -4.92 6.84 -20.04
C LYS A 83 -4.47 8.27 -19.71
N GLU A 84 -4.58 8.68 -18.46
CA GLU A 84 -4.36 10.08 -18.06
C GLU A 84 -2.97 10.36 -17.48
N SER A 85 -2.24 9.32 -17.09
CA SER A 85 -0.95 9.45 -16.43
C SER A 85 0.13 8.70 -17.23
N PRO A 86 1.37 9.22 -17.27
CA PRO A 86 2.50 8.55 -17.91
C PRO A 86 3.01 7.39 -17.03
N ILE A 87 2.23 6.32 -16.91
CA ILE A 87 2.60 5.14 -16.14
C ILE A 87 3.75 4.39 -16.85
N VAL A 88 4.83 4.12 -16.12
CA VAL A 88 6.01 3.39 -16.64
C VAL A 88 6.12 1.97 -16.10
N ALA A 89 5.51 1.69 -14.94
CA ALA A 89 5.49 0.37 -14.31
C ALA A 89 4.30 0.22 -13.36
N VAL A 90 3.92 -1.02 -13.07
CA VAL A 90 2.91 -1.37 -12.08
C VAL A 90 3.58 -2.16 -10.96
N VAL A 91 3.40 -1.72 -9.71
CA VAL A 91 3.92 -2.44 -8.53
C VAL A 91 2.75 -2.98 -7.72
N THR A 92 2.65 -4.30 -7.65
CA THR A 92 1.62 -4.99 -6.88
C THR A 92 2.11 -5.26 -5.46
N ILE A 93 1.30 -4.91 -4.46
CA ILE A 93 1.65 -5.04 -3.05
C ILE A 93 0.82 -6.17 -2.40
N GLY A 94 1.39 -7.37 -2.39
CA GLY A 94 0.78 -8.59 -1.86
C GLY A 94 -0.21 -9.29 -2.79
N ALA A 95 -0.69 -10.47 -2.36
CA ALA A 95 -1.44 -11.40 -3.20
C ALA A 95 -2.74 -10.83 -3.79
N GLY A 96 -3.45 -9.97 -3.04
CA GLY A 96 -4.67 -9.33 -3.54
C GLY A 96 -4.41 -8.31 -4.65
N ALA A 97 -3.30 -7.57 -4.57
CA ALA A 97 -2.91 -6.62 -5.61
C ALA A 97 -2.38 -7.34 -6.84
N ARG A 98 -1.60 -8.43 -6.65
CA ARG A 98 -1.20 -9.31 -7.76
C ARG A 98 -2.42 -9.84 -8.49
N HIS A 99 -3.37 -10.41 -7.75
CA HIS A 99 -4.57 -10.97 -8.36
C HIS A 99 -5.40 -9.90 -9.08
N ALA A 100 -5.50 -8.69 -8.53
CA ALA A 100 -6.17 -7.59 -9.21
C ALA A 100 -5.51 -7.23 -10.56
N ALA A 101 -4.18 -7.22 -10.62
CA ALA A 101 -3.42 -6.96 -11.84
C ALA A 101 -3.58 -8.09 -12.88
N GLU A 102 -3.59 -9.36 -12.44
CA GLU A 102 -3.87 -10.52 -13.31
C GLU A 102 -5.25 -10.44 -13.99
N GLN A 103 -6.22 -9.77 -13.34
CA GLN A 103 -7.59 -9.60 -13.84
C GLN A 103 -7.80 -8.28 -14.60
N TRP A 104 -6.74 -7.48 -14.78
CA TRP A 104 -6.79 -6.23 -15.52
C TRP A 104 -5.98 -6.37 -16.82
N SER A 105 -6.67 -6.39 -17.96
CA SER A 105 -6.04 -6.57 -19.28
C SER A 105 -5.01 -5.49 -19.62
N GLY A 106 -5.18 -4.26 -19.10
CA GLY A 106 -4.24 -3.16 -19.31
C GLY A 106 -2.86 -3.40 -18.68
N ALA A 107 -2.73 -4.32 -17.71
CA ALA A 107 -1.46 -4.63 -17.07
C ALA A 107 -0.40 -5.14 -18.07
N ALA A 108 -0.82 -5.81 -19.16
CA ALA A 108 0.10 -6.35 -20.18
C ALA A 108 0.92 -5.27 -20.92
N ALA A 109 0.52 -3.99 -20.82
CA ALA A 109 1.26 -2.87 -21.41
C ALA A 109 2.45 -2.39 -20.57
N TYR A 110 2.62 -2.90 -19.35
CA TYR A 110 3.60 -2.39 -18.39
C TYR A 110 4.44 -3.51 -17.78
N PRO A 111 5.70 -3.24 -17.40
CA PRO A 111 6.43 -4.07 -16.45
C PRO A 111 5.64 -4.15 -15.13
N VAL A 112 5.39 -5.37 -14.66
CA VAL A 112 4.69 -5.62 -13.39
C VAL A 112 5.65 -6.24 -12.39
N PHE A 113 5.78 -5.60 -11.22
CA PHE A 113 6.61 -6.08 -10.12
C PHE A 113 5.74 -6.51 -8.94
N GLU A 114 6.15 -7.54 -8.21
CA GLU A 114 5.44 -8.04 -7.04
C GLU A 114 6.26 -7.85 -5.77
N LEU A 115 5.79 -6.94 -4.92
CA LEU A 115 6.31 -6.77 -3.58
C LEU A 115 5.42 -7.49 -2.56
N VAL A 116 6.06 -8.14 -1.59
CA VAL A 116 5.37 -8.67 -0.42
C VAL A 116 4.75 -7.50 0.37
N HIS A 117 3.53 -7.67 0.85
CA HIS A 117 2.81 -6.61 1.56
C HIS A 117 3.55 -6.19 2.85
N PRO A 118 3.73 -4.88 3.13
CA PRO A 118 4.54 -4.38 4.26
C PRO A 118 4.07 -4.77 5.68
N ALA A 119 2.95 -5.48 5.77
CA ALA A 119 2.35 -5.95 7.02
C ALA A 119 2.35 -7.48 7.13
N ALA A 120 3.04 -8.17 6.22
CA ALA A 120 3.45 -9.55 6.35
C ALA A 120 4.66 -9.66 7.31
N PRO A 121 5.04 -10.88 7.76
CA PRO A 121 6.25 -11.10 8.55
C PRO A 121 7.49 -10.51 7.86
N GLN A 122 8.34 -9.80 8.61
CA GLN A 122 9.48 -9.05 8.05
C GLN A 122 10.51 -9.96 7.36
N GLY A 123 10.69 -11.18 7.86
CA GLY A 123 11.52 -12.20 7.19
C GLY A 123 11.03 -12.63 5.81
N LEU A 124 9.80 -12.27 5.40
CA LEU A 124 9.31 -12.40 4.03
C LEU A 124 9.39 -11.08 3.25
N VAL A 125 9.16 -9.95 3.92
CA VAL A 125 9.11 -8.63 3.30
C VAL A 125 10.50 -8.18 2.85
N LEU A 126 11.48 -8.14 3.77
CA LEU A 126 12.77 -7.49 3.53
C LEU A 126 13.62 -8.22 2.48
N PRO A 127 13.72 -9.57 2.46
CA PRO A 127 14.43 -10.27 1.39
C PRO A 127 13.80 -10.02 0.01
N ASN A 128 12.47 -10.04 -0.08
CA ASN A 128 11.76 -9.75 -1.32
C ASN A 128 11.98 -8.30 -1.78
N TRP A 129 11.90 -7.33 -0.87
CA TRP A 129 12.13 -5.91 -1.19
C TRP A 129 13.58 -5.68 -1.64
N ASN A 130 14.56 -6.28 -0.96
CA ASN A 130 15.98 -6.23 -1.35
C ASN A 130 16.22 -6.78 -2.76
N GLN A 131 15.56 -7.88 -3.13
CA GLN A 131 15.65 -8.44 -4.47
C GLN A 131 15.09 -7.51 -5.56
N HIS A 132 14.15 -6.62 -5.21
CA HIS A 132 13.47 -5.74 -6.16
C HIS A 132 14.06 -4.33 -6.24
N LEU A 133 14.93 -3.89 -5.31
CA LEU A 133 15.48 -2.53 -5.30
C LEU A 133 16.16 -2.18 -6.63
N SER A 134 17.12 -2.99 -7.08
CA SER A 134 17.81 -2.74 -8.35
C SER A 134 16.90 -2.91 -9.56
N LEU A 135 16.05 -3.95 -9.57
CA LEU A 135 15.13 -4.21 -10.69
C LEU A 135 14.14 -3.07 -10.92
N LEU A 136 13.60 -2.50 -9.85
CA LEU A 136 12.68 -1.37 -9.92
C LEU A 136 13.42 -0.07 -10.28
N HIS A 137 14.63 0.13 -9.76
CA HIS A 137 15.42 1.31 -10.12
C HIS A 137 15.77 1.32 -11.62
N ASP A 138 16.11 0.17 -12.19
CA ASP A 138 16.42 0.06 -13.62
C ASP A 138 15.20 0.31 -14.50
N ALA A 139 14.00 -0.02 -14.02
CA ALA A 139 12.75 0.11 -14.77
C ALA A 139 12.03 1.45 -14.57
N ILE A 140 12.24 2.12 -13.43
CA ILE A 140 11.51 3.32 -13.02
C ILE A 140 12.51 4.45 -12.79
N PRO A 141 12.51 5.52 -13.62
CA PRO A 141 13.38 6.65 -13.40
C PRO A 141 13.03 7.35 -12.07
N PRO A 142 14.04 7.80 -11.29
CA PRO A 142 13.79 8.58 -10.09
C PRO A 142 13.16 9.94 -10.43
N ASP A 143 12.51 10.55 -9.45
CA ASP A 143 12.06 11.94 -9.56
C ASP A 143 13.27 12.87 -9.76
N GLU A 144 13.07 13.97 -10.50
CA GLU A 144 14.14 14.93 -10.78
C GLU A 144 14.78 15.46 -9.48
N GLY A 145 16.10 15.27 -9.37
CA GLY A 145 16.88 15.70 -8.22
C GLY A 145 16.68 14.87 -6.94
N ALA A 146 15.87 13.81 -6.97
CA ALA A 146 15.68 12.95 -5.82
C ALA A 146 16.89 12.01 -5.61
N PRO A 147 17.39 11.88 -4.38
CA PRO A 147 18.48 10.95 -4.08
C PRO A 147 17.99 9.50 -4.21
N VAL A 148 18.89 8.63 -4.68
CA VAL A 148 18.68 7.18 -4.76
C VAL A 148 19.58 6.51 -3.72
N ASP A 149 19.03 5.55 -2.97
CA ASP A 149 19.75 4.72 -2.01
C ASP A 149 19.29 3.27 -2.11
N LEU A 150 20.03 2.47 -2.87
CA LEU A 150 19.76 1.04 -3.05
C LEU A 150 20.42 0.16 -1.98
N SER A 151 20.90 0.74 -0.87
CA SER A 151 21.45 -0.05 0.24
C SER A 151 20.39 -1.02 0.75
N PRO A 152 20.69 -2.32 0.90
CA PRO A 152 19.69 -3.30 1.29
C PRO A 152 19.18 -3.05 2.72
N TYR A 153 17.93 -3.41 2.96
CA TYR A 153 17.34 -3.53 4.28
C TYR A 153 18.09 -4.57 5.12
N GLY A 154 18.14 -4.33 6.43
CA GLY A 154 18.66 -5.28 7.41
C GLY A 154 17.69 -6.43 7.71
N GLY A 155 17.89 -7.09 8.85
CA GLY A 155 17.00 -8.19 9.30
C GLY A 155 15.63 -7.73 9.83
N GLU A 156 15.50 -6.45 10.16
CA GLU A 156 14.29 -5.80 10.66
C GLU A 156 14.20 -4.38 10.08
N PHE A 157 13.00 -3.82 9.97
CA PHE A 157 12.78 -2.42 9.59
C PHE A 157 13.42 -1.49 10.64
N ALA A 158 14.39 -0.69 10.22
CA ALA A 158 14.94 0.40 11.01
C ALA A 158 13.99 1.62 11.01
N ALA A 159 14.20 2.55 11.95
CA ALA A 159 13.43 3.79 11.97
C ALA A 159 13.59 4.62 10.68
N ALA A 160 14.75 4.51 10.01
CA ALA A 160 15.02 5.17 8.74
C ALA A 160 14.29 4.54 7.53
N ASP A 161 13.79 3.31 7.69
CA ASP A 161 13.07 2.58 6.62
C ASP A 161 11.58 2.95 6.56
N GLU A 162 11.09 3.72 7.53
CA GLU A 162 9.73 4.26 7.56
C GLU A 162 9.80 5.76 7.29
N ALA A 163 9.04 6.25 6.31
CA ALA A 163 8.93 7.67 6.01
C ALA A 163 7.51 8.17 6.24
N PRO A 164 7.33 9.38 6.82
CA PRO A 164 6.01 10.01 6.91
C PRO A 164 5.31 10.06 5.55
N ILE A 165 3.97 9.97 5.58
CA ILE A 165 3.17 10.22 4.39
C ILE A 165 3.35 11.68 3.97
N PRO A 166 3.71 11.98 2.70
CA PRO A 166 3.91 13.34 2.26
C PRO A 166 2.64 14.18 2.41
N ARG A 167 2.82 15.45 2.79
CA ARG A 167 1.66 16.29 3.12
C ARG A 167 0.74 16.60 1.96
N PHE A 168 1.25 16.57 0.73
CA PHE A 168 0.46 16.79 -0.47
C PHE A 168 -0.46 15.61 -0.82
N ASP A 169 -0.21 14.41 -0.28
CA ASP A 169 -1.09 13.26 -0.48
C ASP A 169 -2.31 13.29 0.44
N LEU A 170 -2.22 14.04 1.54
CA LEU A 170 -3.25 14.11 2.55
C LEU A 170 -4.19 15.30 2.28
N PRO A 171 -5.50 15.16 2.55
CA PRO A 171 -6.43 16.27 2.40
C PRO A 171 -6.03 17.50 3.22
N PHE A 172 -6.46 18.66 2.73
CA PHE A 172 -6.35 19.91 3.46
C PHE A 172 -7.03 19.80 4.83
N GLY A 173 -6.40 20.38 5.86
CA GLY A 173 -6.93 20.41 7.22
C GLY A 173 -6.70 19.13 8.05
N VAL A 174 -6.18 18.05 7.46
CA VAL A 174 -5.80 16.86 8.23
C VAL A 174 -4.65 17.20 9.20
N PRO A 175 -4.75 16.83 10.49
CA PRO A 175 -3.74 17.16 11.50
C PRO A 175 -2.32 16.75 11.07
N ALA A 176 -1.32 17.56 11.46
CA ALA A 176 0.08 17.35 11.08
C ALA A 176 0.64 15.99 11.51
N TRP A 177 0.12 15.45 12.61
CA TRP A 177 0.52 14.15 13.15
C TRP A 177 -0.14 12.97 12.43
N HIS A 178 -1.20 13.17 11.65
CA HIS A 178 -1.83 12.09 10.90
C HIS A 178 -0.96 11.73 9.69
N GLY A 179 -0.69 10.44 9.48
CA GLY A 179 0.31 9.98 8.52
C GLY A 179 1.75 9.92 9.06
N THR A 180 1.94 10.09 10.37
CA THR A 180 3.24 9.90 11.06
C THR A 180 3.13 8.86 12.18
N GLY A 181 4.11 7.95 12.28
CA GLY A 181 4.21 6.93 13.36
C GLY A 181 3.20 5.78 13.27
N GLY A 182 2.05 5.98 12.61
CA GLY A 182 1.01 4.96 12.42
C GLY A 182 0.35 4.48 13.71
N GLY A 183 -0.69 3.65 13.60
CA GLY A 183 -1.25 2.92 14.75
C GLY A 183 -2.03 3.76 15.77
N ARG A 184 -2.34 5.01 15.44
CA ARG A 184 -3.15 5.91 16.29
C ARG A 184 -4.65 5.73 16.11
N SER A 185 -5.05 4.92 15.13
CA SER A 185 -6.42 4.44 14.98
C SER A 185 -6.48 2.92 15.17
N ARG A 186 -7.50 2.47 15.90
CA ARG A 186 -7.76 1.04 16.14
C ARG A 186 -9.26 0.77 16.15
N ARG A 187 -9.65 -0.46 15.84
CA ARG A 187 -11.03 -0.90 16.09
C ARG A 187 -11.21 -1.27 17.55
N GLU A 188 -12.38 -0.95 18.08
CA GLU A 188 -12.86 -1.43 19.36
C GLU A 188 -14.16 -2.20 19.12
N GLY A 189 -14.08 -3.52 19.13
CA GLY A 189 -15.19 -4.37 18.73
C GLY A 189 -15.58 -4.21 17.24
N PRO A 190 -16.80 -4.63 16.86
CA PRO A 190 -17.22 -4.71 15.45
C PRO A 190 -17.58 -3.34 14.85
N ASN A 191 -18.06 -2.39 15.68
CA ASN A 191 -18.75 -1.20 15.20
C ASN A 191 -18.08 0.12 15.60
N THR A 192 -16.98 0.08 16.36
CA THR A 192 -16.32 1.29 16.87
C THR A 192 -14.91 1.42 16.30
N ILE A 193 -14.55 2.64 15.94
CA ILE A 193 -13.18 3.04 15.63
C ILE A 193 -12.75 4.05 16.69
N LEU A 194 -11.67 3.74 17.39
CA LEU A 194 -10.99 4.66 18.28
C LEU A 194 -9.87 5.36 17.53
N TRP A 195 -9.75 6.65 17.77
CA TRP A 195 -8.69 7.49 17.25
C TRP A 195 -8.18 8.39 18.36
N ALA A 196 -6.87 8.37 18.59
CA ALA A 196 -6.22 9.15 19.63
C ALA A 196 -5.25 10.15 19.01
N ALA A 197 -5.39 11.42 19.41
CA ALA A 197 -4.33 12.40 19.20
C ALA A 197 -3.09 12.05 20.05
N PRO A 198 -1.88 12.46 19.62
CA PRO A 198 -0.66 12.30 20.42
C PRO A 198 -0.74 12.95 21.80
#